data_AF-A0A832JXV3-F1
#
_entry.id   AF-A0A832JXV3-F1
#
_cell.length_a   1.000
_cell.length_b   1.000
_cell.length_c   1.000
_cell.angle_alpha   90.00
_cell.angle_beta   90.00
_cell.angle_gamma   90.00
#
_symmetry.space_group_name_H-M   'P 1'
#
loop_
_entity.id
_entity.type
_entity.pdbx_description
1 polymer ?
#
loop_
_entity_poly.entity_id
_entity_poly.type
_entity_poly.pdbx_seq_one_letter_code
_entity_poly.pdbx_strand_id
1 'polypeptide(L)'
;MEEVTGEWVRSVIPPRRAGSRKGENGVVVVIGGSGTYHGAPFLTAMAAMRSGVDLAYLYAPEKIVAPLRALSPSLIVMPYTD
;
A
#
# COMPACT_ATOMS: atom_id res chain seq x y z
N MET A 1 7.96 1.72 28.21
CA MET A 1 7.44 2.05 26.87
C MET A 1 8.22 3.26 26.43
N GLU A 2 8.90 3.19 25.30
CA GLU A 2 9.66 4.33 24.79
C GLU A 2 8.68 5.39 24.28
N GLU A 3 8.92 6.67 24.59
CA GLU A 3 8.03 7.76 24.20
C GLU A 3 8.23 8.12 22.72
N VAL A 4 7.14 8.26 21.97
CA VAL A 4 7.17 8.64 20.55
C VAL A 4 7.24 10.17 20.45
N THR A 5 8.43 10.71 20.20
CA THR A 5 8.65 12.16 20.02
C THR A 5 8.76 12.57 18.55
N GLY A 6 8.55 13.85 18.26
CA GLY A 6 8.71 14.38 16.90
C GLY A 6 10.16 14.29 16.36
N GLU A 7 11.14 14.33 17.26
CA GLU A 7 12.56 14.12 16.90
C GLU A 7 12.81 12.68 16.47
N TRP A 8 12.26 11.72 17.23
CA TRP A 8 12.33 10.31 16.87
C TRP A 8 11.68 10.04 15.51
N VAL A 9 10.48 10.58 15.25
CA VAL A 9 9.80 10.43 13.94
C VAL A 9 10.67 10.94 12.78
N ARG A 10 11.33 12.10 12.94
CA ARG A 10 12.22 12.64 11.90
C ARG A 10 13.45 11.76 11.67
N SER A 11 13.95 11.08 12.70
CA SER A 11 15.11 10.21 12.59
C SER A 11 14.85 8.91 11.81
N VAL A 12 13.60 8.41 11.82
CA VAL A 12 13.23 7.14 11.18
C VAL A 12 12.67 7.28 9.76
N ILE A 13 12.31 8.49 9.32
CA ILE A 13 11.82 8.75 7.96
C ILE A 13 13.02 9.11 7.06
N PRO A 14 13.43 8.23 6.13
CA PRO A 14 14.57 8.52 5.26
C PRO A 14 14.22 9.58 4.21
N PRO A 15 15.16 10.46 3.84
CA PRO A 15 14.97 11.39 2.74
C PRO A 15 14.93 10.63 1.40
N ARG A 16 14.12 11.12 0.45
CA ARG A 16 14.06 10.56 -0.91
C ARG A 16 15.27 11.03 -1.73
N ARG A 17 15.96 10.10 -2.40
CA ARG A 17 17.11 10.40 -3.27
C ARG A 17 16.62 11.13 -4.54
N ALA A 18 17.27 12.23 -4.93
CA ALA A 18 16.83 13.05 -6.07
C ALA A 18 16.77 12.29 -7.41
N GLY A 19 17.66 11.32 -7.62
CA GLY A 19 17.69 10.47 -8.81
C GLY A 19 16.92 9.14 -8.67
N SER A 20 16.13 8.97 -7.60
CA SER A 20 15.39 7.72 -7.39
C SER A 20 14.29 7.51 -8.44
N ARG A 21 14.04 6.25 -8.77
CA ARG A 21 13.03 5.79 -9.72
C ARG A 21 11.98 4.94 -9.02
N LYS A 22 10.85 4.76 -9.69
CA LYS A 22 9.75 3.91 -9.20
C LYS A 22 10.26 2.51 -8.86
N GLY A 23 10.05 2.08 -7.62
CA GLY A 23 10.49 0.79 -7.08
C GLY A 23 11.72 0.90 -6.19
N GLU A 24 12.46 2.01 -6.23
CA GLU A 24 13.58 2.25 -5.31
C GLU A 24 13.13 2.80 -3.95
N ASN A 25 11.92 3.36 -3.85
CA ASN A 25 11.38 3.88 -2.58
C ASN A 25 10.37 2.90 -1.95
N GLY A 26 10.42 1.63 -2.33
CA GLY A 26 9.62 0.56 -1.76
C GLY A 26 8.59 -0.02 -2.72
N VAL A 27 8.37 -1.32 -2.56
CA VAL A 27 7.33 -2.10 -3.22
C VAL A 27 6.60 -2.89 -2.14
N VAL A 28 5.29 -2.70 -2.03
CA VAL A 28 4.46 -3.42 -1.06
C VAL A 28 3.49 -4.33 -1.77
N VAL A 29 3.24 -5.49 -1.16
CA VAL A 29 2.14 -6.37 -1.52
C VAL A 29 1.21 -6.46 -0.33
N VAL A 30 -0.07 -6.12 -0.54
CA VAL A 30 -1.14 -6.29 0.43
C VAL A 30 -1.99 -7.47 -0.04
N ILE A 31 -2.12 -8.49 0.80
CA ILE A 31 -2.89 -9.70 0.50
C ILE A 31 -4.07 -9.76 1.45
N GLY A 32 -5.28 -9.87 0.90
CA GLY A 32 -6.46 -10.12 1.71
C GLY A 32 -7.73 -9.55 1.12
N GLY A 33 -8.69 -9.29 1.99
CA GLY A 33 -10.05 -8.93 1.61
C GLY A 33 -10.95 -10.15 1.46
N SER A 34 -12.24 -9.88 1.38
CA SER A 34 -13.29 -10.85 1.14
C SER A 34 -14.49 -10.12 0.50
N GLY A 35 -15.57 -10.83 0.19
CA GLY A 35 -16.80 -10.16 -0.27
C GLY A 35 -17.26 -9.09 0.72
N THR A 36 -17.20 -9.40 2.02
CA THR A 36 -17.59 -8.48 3.10
C THR A 36 -16.52 -7.42 3.40
N TYR A 37 -15.25 -7.82 3.49
CA TYR A 37 -14.15 -6.95 3.95
C TYR A 37 -13.25 -6.46 2.82
N HIS A 38 -13.84 -6.13 1.66
CA HIS A 38 -13.11 -5.67 0.48
C HIS A 38 -12.35 -4.35 0.70
N GLY A 39 -12.86 -3.47 1.56
CA GLY A 39 -12.21 -2.18 1.84
C GLY A 39 -10.91 -2.28 2.65
N ALA A 40 -10.73 -3.33 3.46
CA ALA A 40 -9.57 -3.47 4.32
C ALA A 40 -8.23 -3.49 3.56
N PRO A 41 -8.00 -4.37 2.57
CA PRO A 41 -6.76 -4.36 1.81
C PRO A 41 -6.57 -3.06 1.01
N PHE A 42 -7.65 -2.44 0.52
CA PHE A 42 -7.58 -1.18 -0.22
C PHE A 42 -7.03 -0.05 0.64
N LEU A 43 -7.58 0.12 1.85
CA LEU A 43 -7.14 1.17 2.77
C LEU A 43 -5.67 0.98 3.18
N THR A 44 -5.24 -0.27 3.42
CA THR A 44 -3.83 -0.58 3.70
C THR A 44 -2.92 -0.22 2.53
N ALA A 45 -3.29 -0.57 1.30
CA ALA A 45 -2.50 -0.25 0.12
C ALA A 45 -2.41 1.28 -0.12
N MET A 46 -3.52 2.00 0.05
CA MET A 46 -3.53 3.46 -0.05
C MET A 46 -2.73 4.14 1.06
N ALA A 47 -2.75 3.61 2.28
CA ALA A 47 -1.90 4.09 3.37
C ALA A 47 -0.43 3.95 3.02
N ALA A 48 0.00 2.78 2.50
CA ALA A 48 1.37 2.57 2.06
C ALA A 48 1.80 3.54 0.95
N MET A 49 0.94 3.77 -0.06
CA MET A 49 1.20 4.78 -1.10
C MET A 49 1.39 6.18 -0.52
N ARG A 50 0.57 6.57 0.46
CA ARG A 50 0.69 7.86 1.17
C ARG A 50 1.93 7.96 2.05
N SER A 51 2.45 6.83 2.52
CA SER A 51 3.71 6.75 3.27
C SER A 51 4.97 6.82 2.40
N GLY A 52 4.82 6.94 1.08
CA GLY A 52 5.95 7.16 0.17
C GLY A 52 6.43 5.93 -0.61
N VAL A 53 5.70 4.81 -0.52
CA VAL A 53 5.92 3.61 -1.33
C VAL A 53 5.62 3.91 -2.80
N ASP A 54 6.46 3.41 -3.70
CA ASP A 54 6.32 3.66 -5.14
C ASP A 54 5.31 2.74 -5.83
N LEU A 55 5.21 1.49 -5.37
CA LEU A 55 4.39 0.44 -5.96
C LEU A 55 3.61 -0.28 -4.87
N ALA A 56 2.29 -0.24 -4.96
CA ALA A 56 1.40 -1.04 -4.12
C ALA A 56 0.64 -2.05 -4.97
N TYR A 57 0.94 -3.32 -4.73
CA TYR A 57 0.21 -4.46 -5.26
C TYR A 57 -0.85 -4.87 -4.25
N LEU A 58 -2.06 -5.13 -4.74
CA LEU A 58 -3.15 -5.60 -3.93
C LEU A 58 -3.62 -6.94 -4.50
N TYR A 59 -3.34 -8.00 -3.77
CA TYR A 59 -3.81 -9.34 -4.06
C TYR A 59 -5.13 -9.55 -3.33
N ALA A 60 -6.20 -9.80 -4.07
CA ALA A 60 -7.55 -9.95 -3.54
C ALA A 60 -8.34 -11.07 -4.24
N PRO A 61 -9.39 -11.62 -3.60
CA PRO A 61 -10.28 -12.61 -4.23
C PRO A 61 -10.87 -12.04 -5.52
N GLU A 62 -10.97 -12.87 -6.56
CA GLU A 62 -11.37 -12.43 -7.90
C GLU A 62 -12.69 -11.63 -7.90
N LYS A 63 -13.66 -12.06 -7.11
CA LYS A 63 -14.99 -11.42 -6.97
C LYS A 63 -14.96 -9.95 -6.54
N ILE A 64 -13.87 -9.48 -5.93
CA ILE A 64 -13.73 -8.08 -5.49
C ILE A 64 -12.68 -7.27 -6.28
N VAL A 65 -12.01 -7.86 -7.27
CA VAL A 65 -10.95 -7.19 -8.04
C VAL A 65 -11.48 -6.02 -8.88
N ALA A 66 -12.59 -6.21 -9.59
CA ALA A 66 -13.19 -5.17 -10.42
C ALA A 66 -13.58 -3.91 -9.61
N PRO A 67 -14.33 -4.01 -8.50
CA PRO A 67 -14.64 -2.83 -7.70
C PRO A 67 -13.38 -2.20 -7.09
N LEU A 68 -12.38 -2.99 -6.67
CA LEU A 68 -11.13 -2.44 -6.13
C LEU A 68 -10.34 -1.60 -7.16
N ARG A 69 -10.27 -2.07 -8.42
CA ARG A 69 -9.64 -1.31 -9.52
C ARG A 69 -10.35 0.01 -9.82
N ALA A 70 -11.67 0.05 -9.63
CA ALA A 70 -12.47 1.26 -9.85
C ALA A 70 -12.21 2.34 -8.78
N LEU A 71 -11.76 1.97 -7.58
CA LEU A 71 -11.53 2.92 -6.49
C LEU A 71 -10.26 3.76 -6.66
N SER A 72 -9.22 3.24 -7.30
CA SER A 72 -7.99 4.01 -7.53
C SER A 72 -7.15 3.45 -8.69
N PRO A 73 -6.75 4.28 -9.66
CA PRO A 73 -5.85 3.86 -10.74
C PRO A 73 -4.39 3.72 -10.28
N SER A 74 -4.06 4.12 -9.04
CA SER A 74 -2.70 4.07 -8.51
C SER A 74 -2.29 2.68 -8.02
N LEU A 75 -3.25 1.78 -7.78
CA LEU A 75 -3.00 0.45 -7.23
C LEU A 75 -2.90 -0.61 -8.34
N ILE A 76 -2.01 -1.57 -8.16
CA ILE A 76 -1.89 -2.73 -9.05
C ILE A 76 -2.67 -3.88 -8.40
N VAL A 77 -3.92 -4.07 -8.83
CA VAL A 77 -4.80 -5.09 -8.25
C VAL A 77 -4.68 -6.41 -9.03
N MET A 78 -4.30 -7.48 -8.34
CA MET A 78 -4.12 -8.82 -8.86
C MET A 78 -5.13 -9.78 -8.23
N PRO A 79 -5.79 -10.66 -9.02
CA PRO A 79 -6.63 -11.70 -8.47
C PRO A 79 -5.79 -12.81 -7.83
N TYR A 80 -6.35 -13.46 -6.80
CA TYR A 80 -5.99 -14.84 -6.43
C TYR A 80 -7.26 -15.69 -6.34
N THR A 81 -7.09 -17.00 -6.54
CA THR A 81 -8.16 -17.99 -6.37
C THR A 81 -8.46 -18.15 -4.89
N ASP A 82 -9.70 -17.87 -4.49
CA ASP A 82 -10.23 -18.20 -3.17
C ASP A 82 -10.71 -19.65 -3.08
#